data_AF-A0A656Z7R3-F1
#
_entry.id   AF-A0A656Z7R3-F1
#
_cell.length_a   1.000
_cell.length_b   1.000
_cell.length_c   1.000
_cell.angle_alpha   90.00
_cell.angle_beta   90.00
_cell.angle_gamma   90.00
#
_symmetry.space_group_name_H-M   'P 1'
#
loop_
_entity.id
_entity.type
_entity.pdbx_description
1 polymer ?
#
loop_
_entity_poly.entity_id
_entity_poly.type
_entity_poly.pdbx_seq_one_letter_code
_entity_poly.pdbx_strand_id
1 'polypeptide(L)'
;LAPSFRLAPAIVFYVIFVFGLIFFAVRPGLVAGSGTVTLVHGALLGFVAYATYDLTNQATLKNWSWTLTIADLIWGTVLSAVSAYIGYWVTSRISG
;
A
#
# COMPACT_ATOMS: atom_id res chain seq x y z
N LEU A 1 4.02 18.43 -15.72
CA LEU A 1 3.73 16.99 -15.88
C LEU A 1 4.63 16.42 -16.97
N ALA A 2 4.93 15.11 -16.93
CA ALA A 2 5.76 14.47 -17.95
C ALA A 2 5.06 14.47 -19.33
N PRO A 3 5.80 14.57 -20.44
CA PRO A 3 5.22 14.62 -21.79
C PRO A 3 4.65 13.28 -22.27
N SER A 4 5.06 12.17 -21.66
CA SER A 4 4.57 10.83 -21.97
C SER A 4 4.57 9.93 -20.75
N PHE A 5 3.73 8.89 -20.79
CA PHE A 5 3.67 7.86 -19.76
C PHE A 5 4.97 7.04 -19.72
N ARG A 6 5.57 6.91 -18.54
CA ARG A 6 6.80 6.13 -18.33
C ARG A 6 6.45 4.77 -17.75
N LEU A 7 6.43 3.74 -18.60
CA LEU A 7 6.03 2.38 -18.22
C LEU A 7 7.00 1.73 -17.23
N ALA A 8 8.31 1.88 -17.43
CA ALA A 8 9.30 1.18 -16.60
C ALA A 8 9.21 1.54 -15.11
N PRO A 9 9.16 2.83 -14.68
CA PRO A 9 8.95 3.17 -13.27
C PRO A 9 7.64 2.64 -12.68
N ALA A 10 6.56 2.61 -13.46
CA ALA A 10 5.28 2.10 -13.00
C ALA A 10 5.35 0.60 -12.68
N ILE A 11 5.94 -0.21 -13.58
CA ILE A 11 6.14 -1.64 -13.36
C ILE A 11 7.01 -1.87 -12.11
N VAL A 12 8.14 -1.17 -12.00
CA VAL A 12 9.05 -1.31 -10.86
C VAL A 12 8.36 -0.98 -9.55
N PHE A 13 7.57 0.10 -9.50
CA PHE A 13 6.78 0.45 -8.33
C PHE A 13 5.83 -0.68 -7.91
N TYR A 14 5.03 -1.21 -8.83
CA TYR A 14 4.06 -2.25 -8.49
C TYR A 14 4.73 -3.55 -8.03
N VAL A 15 5.84 -3.95 -8.64
CA VAL A 15 6.60 -5.13 -8.19
C VAL A 15 7.11 -4.94 -6.75
N ILE A 16 7.74 -3.79 -6.48
CA ILE A 16 8.27 -3.48 -5.14
C ILE A 16 7.15 -3.38 -4.11
N PHE A 17 6.05 -2.70 -4.44
CA PHE A 17 4.96 -2.48 -3.52
C PHE A 17 4.23 -3.79 -3.17
N VAL A 18 3.94 -4.63 -4.17
CA VAL A 18 3.33 -5.95 -3.95
C VAL A 18 4.24 -6.82 -3.10
N PHE A 19 5.55 -6.85 -3.39
CA PHE A 19 6.52 -7.58 -2.58
C PHE A 19 6.52 -7.09 -1.13
N GLY A 20 6.56 -5.77 -0.91
CA GLY A 20 6.50 -5.17 0.41
C GLY A 20 5.22 -5.54 1.16
N LEU A 21 4.06 -5.50 0.49
CA LEU A 21 2.78 -5.85 1.08
C LEU A 21 2.74 -7.33 1.51
N ILE A 22 3.29 -8.23 0.69
CA ILE A 22 3.42 -9.64 1.04
C ILE A 22 4.36 -9.82 2.23
N PHE A 23 5.53 -9.19 2.19
CA PHE A 23 6.59 -9.38 3.19
C PHE A 23 6.21 -8.81 4.56
N PHE A 24 5.63 -7.60 4.61
CA PHE A 24 5.34 -6.90 5.85
C PHE A 24 3.93 -7.14 6.40
N ALA A 25 2.95 -7.55 5.57
CA ALA A 25 1.58 -7.75 6.03
C ALA A 25 1.09 -9.19 5.89
N VAL A 26 1.11 -9.75 4.67
CA VAL A 26 0.51 -11.08 4.41
C VAL A 26 1.27 -12.19 5.12
N ARG A 27 2.61 -12.25 4.96
CA ARG A 27 3.44 -13.30 5.54
C ARG A 27 3.39 -13.32 7.07
N PRO A 28 3.53 -12.19 7.79
CA PRO A 28 3.36 -12.17 9.24
C PRO A 28 1.97 -12.64 9.69
N GLY A 29 0.92 -12.25 8.97
CA GLY A 29 -0.43 -12.71 9.23
C GLY A 29 -0.60 -14.22 9.07
N LEU A 30 -0.03 -14.82 8.02
CA LEU A 30 -0.02 -16.26 7.80
C LEU A 30 0.73 -17.01 8.90
N VAL A 31 1.92 -16.53 9.29
CA VAL A 31 2.71 -17.12 10.38
C VAL A 31 1.98 -17.04 11.72
N ALA A 32 1.30 -15.93 11.99
CA ALA A 32 0.53 -15.71 13.23
C ALA A 32 -0.88 -16.33 13.19
N GLY A 33 -1.34 -16.84 12.04
CA GLY A 33 -2.73 -17.27 11.84
C GLY A 33 -3.77 -16.17 12.11
N SER A 34 -3.41 -14.90 11.87
CA SER A 34 -4.22 -13.74 12.28
C SER A 34 -4.47 -12.77 11.14
N GLY A 35 -5.73 -12.69 10.71
CA GLY A 35 -6.18 -11.68 9.74
C GLY A 35 -6.11 -10.26 10.28
N THR A 36 -6.22 -10.06 11.59
CA THR A 36 -6.05 -8.74 12.23
C THR A 36 -4.62 -8.25 12.11
N VAL A 37 -3.62 -9.13 12.31
CA VAL A 37 -2.21 -8.78 12.08
C VAL A 37 -2.03 -8.33 10.63
N THR A 38 -2.57 -9.07 9.66
CA THR A 38 -2.53 -8.70 8.24
C THR A 38 -3.16 -7.33 7.97
N LEU A 39 -4.37 -7.08 8.50
CA LEU A 39 -5.09 -5.82 8.29
C LEU A 39 -4.29 -4.63 8.81
N VAL A 40 -3.80 -4.71 10.04
CA VAL A 40 -3.06 -3.62 10.68
C VAL A 40 -1.76 -3.35 9.95
N HIS A 41 -0.99 -4.39 9.61
CA HIS A 41 0.28 -4.20 8.91
C HIS A 41 0.08 -3.71 7.48
N GLY A 42 -0.95 -4.20 6.78
CA GLY A 42 -1.32 -3.72 5.45
C GLY A 42 -1.76 -2.26 5.46
N ALA A 43 -2.58 -1.86 6.45
CA ALA A 43 -2.98 -0.48 6.67
C ALA A 43 -1.77 0.43 6.93
N LEU A 44 -0.88 0.02 7.85
CA LEU A 44 0.32 0.79 8.20
C LEU A 44 1.25 0.97 7.00
N LEU A 45 1.52 -0.09 6.24
CA LEU A 45 2.35 0.00 5.05
C LEU A 45 1.74 0.95 4.01
N GLY A 46 0.44 0.82 3.75
CA GLY A 46 -0.30 1.70 2.84
C GLY A 46 -0.25 3.15 3.28
N PHE A 47 -0.54 3.42 4.55
CA PHE A 47 -0.48 4.76 5.14
C PHE A 47 0.92 5.38 4.99
N VAL A 48 1.97 4.65 5.34
CA VAL A 48 3.36 5.16 5.24
C VAL A 48 3.74 5.46 3.80
N ALA A 49 3.40 4.58 2.86
CA ALA A 49 3.73 4.78 1.44
C ALA A 49 3.04 6.03 0.87
N TYR A 50 1.73 6.15 1.08
CA TYR A 50 0.95 7.29 0.60
C TYR A 50 1.32 8.58 1.33
N ALA A 51 1.57 8.55 2.64
CA ALA A 51 2.05 9.71 3.39
C ALA A 51 3.42 10.19 2.91
N THR A 52 4.33 9.26 2.62
CA THR A 52 5.65 9.63 2.07
C THR A 52 5.49 10.35 0.74
N TYR A 53 4.63 9.85 -0.16
CA TYR A 53 4.38 10.49 -1.44
C TYR A 53 3.70 11.86 -1.28
N ASP A 54 2.56 11.91 -0.60
CA ASP A 54 1.74 13.12 -0.50
C ASP A 54 2.38 14.22 0.34
N LEU A 55 2.96 13.90 1.49
CA LEU A 55 3.58 14.91 2.35
C LEU A 55 4.86 15.46 1.72
N THR A 56 5.60 14.63 0.96
CA THR A 56 6.73 15.14 0.15
C THR A 56 6.24 16.08 -0.95
N ASN A 57 5.13 15.76 -1.60
CA ASN A 57 4.53 16.65 -2.61
C ASN A 57 4.01 17.95 -2.00
N GLN A 58 3.40 17.90 -0.81
CA GLN A 58 3.02 19.11 -0.05
C GLN A 58 4.24 20.00 0.24
N ALA A 59 5.39 19.41 0.55
CA ALA A 59 6.62 20.16 0.84
C ALA A 59 7.31 20.73 -0.41
N THR A 60 7.12 20.12 -1.59
CA THR A 60 7.91 20.42 -2.80
C THR A 60 7.13 21.12 -3.90
N LEU A 61 5.81 20.92 -3.99
CA LEU A 61 4.96 21.45 -5.05
C LEU A 61 4.11 22.62 -4.54
N LYS A 62 4.10 23.73 -5.30
CA LYS A 62 3.50 25.01 -4.88
C LYS A 62 1.98 24.94 -4.61
N ASN A 63 1.23 24.15 -5.38
CA ASN A 63 -0.24 24.12 -5.35
C ASN A 63 -0.76 22.68 -5.16
N TRP A 64 -0.18 21.91 -4.23
CA TRP A 64 -0.68 20.57 -3.92
C TRP A 64 -1.97 20.65 -3.06
N SER A 65 -2.96 19.81 -3.38
CA SER A 65 -4.27 19.85 -2.72
C SER A 65 -4.27 19.06 -1.41
N TRP A 66 -4.61 19.72 -0.30
CA TRP A 66 -4.83 19.02 0.98
C TRP A 66 -5.97 18.02 0.93
N THR A 67 -7.03 18.32 0.16
CA THR A 67 -8.14 17.38 -0.04
C THR A 67 -7.65 16.12 -0.75
N LEU A 68 -6.76 16.25 -1.74
CA LEU A 68 -6.16 15.10 -2.42
C LEU A 68 -5.32 14.29 -1.44
N THR A 69 -4.44 14.93 -0.68
CA THR A 69 -3.63 14.25 0.33
C THR A 69 -4.45 13.45 1.32
N ILE A 70 -5.50 14.04 1.91
CA ILE A 70 -6.34 13.33 2.88
C ILE A 70 -7.06 12.15 2.21
N ALA A 71 -7.59 12.34 1.00
CA ALA A 71 -8.24 11.27 0.26
C ALA A 71 -7.28 10.12 -0.07
N ASP A 72 -6.06 10.44 -0.52
CA ASP A 72 -5.03 9.48 -0.90
C ASP A 72 -4.49 8.71 0.31
N LEU A 73 -4.32 9.37 1.47
CA LEU A 73 -3.96 8.70 2.72
C LEU A 73 -5.01 7.66 3.14
N ILE A 74 -6.29 8.05 3.13
CA ILE A 74 -7.39 7.14 3.48
C ILE A 74 -7.44 5.98 2.48
N TRP A 75 -7.39 6.30 1.19
CA TRP A 75 -7.46 5.32 0.12
C TRP A 75 -6.30 4.33 0.19
N GLY A 76 -5.07 4.82 0.28
CA GLY A 76 -3.86 4.00 0.37
C GLY A 76 -3.87 3.06 1.58
N THR A 77 -4.31 3.56 2.73
CA THR A 77 -4.46 2.77 3.96
C THR A 77 -5.48 1.66 3.78
N VAL A 78 -6.71 1.99 3.34
CA VAL A 78 -7.80 1.02 3.22
C VAL A 78 -7.52 0.00 2.12
N LEU A 79 -7.08 0.44 0.94
CA LEU A 79 -6.80 -0.43 -0.19
C LEU A 79 -5.70 -1.44 0.14
N SER A 80 -4.62 -1.00 0.80
CA SER A 80 -3.51 -1.88 1.17
C SER A 80 -3.93 -2.89 2.24
N ALA A 81 -4.71 -2.47 3.23
CA ALA A 81 -5.26 -3.36 4.26
C ALA A 81 -6.16 -4.45 3.65
N VAL A 82 -7.10 -4.06 2.81
CA VAL A 82 -8.05 -4.98 2.15
C VAL A 82 -7.31 -5.93 1.20
N SER A 83 -6.38 -5.41 0.39
CA SER A 83 -5.60 -6.23 -0.54
C SER A 83 -4.76 -7.27 0.20
N ALA A 84 -4.09 -6.87 1.29
CA ALA A 84 -3.32 -7.78 2.12
C ALA A 84 -4.23 -8.83 2.78
N TYR A 85 -5.37 -8.42 3.33
CA TYR A 85 -6.31 -9.34 3.98
C TYR A 85 -6.88 -10.37 3.01
N ILE A 86 -7.27 -9.96 1.80
CA ILE A 86 -7.74 -10.88 0.77
C ILE A 86 -6.61 -11.85 0.38
N GLY A 87 -5.39 -11.37 0.19
CA GLY A 87 -4.23 -12.21 -0.11
C GLY A 87 -3.96 -13.26 1.00
N TYR A 88 -4.00 -12.84 2.26
CA TYR A 88 -3.92 -13.73 3.42
C TYR A 88 -5.07 -14.77 3.43
N TRP A 89 -6.31 -14.31 3.24
CA TRP A 89 -7.49 -15.17 3.29
C TRP A 89 -7.48 -16.23 2.18
N VAL A 90 -7.15 -15.86 0.94
CA VAL A 90 -7.01 -16.82 -0.15
C VAL A 90 -5.87 -17.79 0.13
N THR A 91 -4.71 -17.30 0.56
CA THR A 91 -3.53 -18.16 0.79
C THR A 91 -3.77 -19.15 1.92
N SER A 92 -4.39 -18.72 3.02
CA SER A 92 -4.75 -19.58 4.16
C SER A 92 -5.77 -20.65 3.81
N ARG A 93 -6.65 -20.42 2.82
CA ARG A 93 -7.61 -21.42 2.33
C ARG A 93 -7.01 -22.45 1.39
N ILE A 94 -5.93 -22.09 0.69
CA ILE A 94 -5.24 -22.99 -0.26
C ILE A 94 -4.17 -23.82 0.46
N SER A 95 -3.55 -23.25 1.51
CA SER A 95 -2.40 -23.86 2.20
C SER A 95 -2.76 -24.62 3.48
N GLY A 96 -4.03 -24.59 3.89
CA GLY A 96 -4.57 -25.34 5.03
C GLY A 96 -5.43 -26.50 4.56
#